data_AF-B8HZM4-F1
#
_entry.id   AF-B8HZM4-F1
#
_cell.length_a   1.000
_cell.length_b   1.000
_cell.length_c   1.000
_cell.angle_alpha   90.00
_cell.angle_beta   90.00
_cell.angle_gamma   90.00
#
_symmetry.space_group_name_H-M   'P 1'
#
loop_
_entity.id
_entity.type
_entity.pdbx_description
1 polymer ?
#
loop_
_entity_poly.entity_id
_entity_poly.type
_entity_poly.pdbx_seq_one_letter_code
_entity_poly.pdbx_strand_id
1 'polypeptide(L)' 'MLTGIRQKAIVQPGGLIELHSSELPEGATVEVIVLVEASSTAQRSLTSFIGAAKGNFATPEDVDQFIRQERDEWHS' A
#
# COMPACT_ATOMS: atom_id res chain seq x y z
N MET A 1 -14.12 -27.93 23.90
CA MET A 1 -14.30 -26.51 23.51
C MET A 1 -12.91 -25.91 23.40
N LEU A 2 -12.60 -25.18 22.33
CA LEU A 2 -11.36 -24.41 22.22
C LEU A 2 -11.62 -22.96 22.62
N THR A 3 -10.78 -22.41 23.48
CA THR A 3 -10.82 -20.99 23.86
C THR A 3 -9.69 -20.28 23.11
N GLY A 4 -10.02 -19.24 22.34
CA GLY A 4 -9.04 -18.48 21.55
C GLY A 4 -8.66 -17.18 22.24
N ILE A 5 -7.36 -16.87 22.28
CA ILE A 5 -6.84 -15.59 22.80
C ILE A 5 -6.41 -14.75 21.60
N ARG A 6 -6.93 -13.51 21.48
CA ARG A 6 -6.54 -12.56 20.42
C ARG A 6 -5.80 -11.38 21.05
N GLN A 7 -4.49 -11.32 20.88
CA GLN A 7 -3.64 -10.24 21.37
C GLN A 7 -2.75 -9.71 20.24
N LYS A 8 -2.45 -8.41 20.25
CA LYS A 8 -1.42 -7.84 19.36
C LYS A 8 -0.04 -8.06 19.97
N ALA A 9 0.89 -8.56 19.17
CA ALA A 9 2.28 -8.73 19.55
C ALA A 9 3.18 -8.12 18.46
N ILE A 10 4.34 -7.62 18.87
CA ILE A 10 5.35 -7.08 17.95
C ILE A 10 6.36 -8.20 17.67
N VAL A 11 6.63 -8.44 16.39
CA VAL A 11 7.67 -9.39 15.97
C VAL A 11 9.04 -8.79 16.28
N GLN A 12 9.77 -9.43 17.18
CA GLN A 12 11.12 -9.07 17.59
C GLN A 12 12.17 -9.57 16.56
N PRO A 13 13.43 -9.12 16.65
CA PRO A 13 14.50 -9.61 15.79
C PRO A 13 14.57 -11.14 15.75
N GLY A 14 14.81 -11.69 14.55
CA GLY A 14 14.83 -13.14 14.33
C GLY A 14 13.45 -13.79 14.25
N GLY A 15 12.36 -13.02 14.21
CA GLY A 15 11.01 -13.55 14.09
C GLY A 15 10.40 -14.03 15.41
N LEU A 16 11.01 -13.67 16.55
CA LEU A 16 10.52 -14.01 17.88
C LEU A 16 9.22 -13.25 18.17
N ILE A 17 8.20 -13.96 18.65
CA ILE A 17 6.93 -13.40 19.11
C ILE A 17 6.77 -13.80 20.57
N GLU A 18 6.76 -12.81 21.47
CA GLU A 18 6.50 -13.02 22.89
C GLU A 18 5.03 -12.70 23.21
N LEU A 19 4.38 -13.62 23.93
CA LEU A 19 2.98 -13.52 24.33
C LEU A 19 2.87 -13.76 25.83
N HIS A 20 2.31 -12.80 26.55
CA HIS A 20 2.03 -12.91 27.99
C HIS A 20 0.54 -12.67 28.23
N SER A 21 -0.14 -13.68 28.74
CA SER A 21 -1.55 -13.62 29.13
C SER A 21 -1.82 -14.47 30.36
N SER A 22 -2.61 -13.95 31.30
CA SER A 22 -3.09 -14.71 32.46
C SER A 22 -4.10 -15.81 32.11
N GLU A 23 -4.59 -15.83 30.86
CA GLU A 23 -5.50 -16.86 30.35
C GLU A 23 -4.77 -18.11 29.85
N LEU A 24 -3.43 -18.11 29.86
CA LEU A 24 -2.59 -19.25 29.50
C LEU A 24 -2.10 -19.97 30.77
N PRO A 25 -2.75 -21.07 31.18
CA PRO A 25 -2.30 -21.83 32.34
C PRO A 25 -0.99 -22.55 32.06
N GLU A 26 -0.15 -22.66 33.10
CA GLU A 26 1.13 -23.36 33.02
C GLU A 26 0.96 -24.83 32.62
N GLY A 27 1.83 -25.32 31.74
CA GLY A 27 1.83 -26.71 31.26
C GLY A 27 0.77 -27.03 30.20
N ALA A 28 -0.09 -26.09 29.81
CA ALA A 28 -1.04 -26.30 28.73
C ALA A 28 -0.36 -26.34 27.35
N THR A 29 -0.83 -27.27 26.50
CA THR A 29 -0.48 -27.27 25.07
C THR A 29 -1.41 -26.33 24.32
N VAL A 30 -0.84 -25.44 23.50
CA VAL A 30 -1.59 -24.45 22.72
C VAL A 30 -1.29 -24.58 21.23
N GLU A 31 -2.26 -24.23 20.40
CA GLU A 31 -2.10 -24.04 18.96
C GLU A 31 -2.03 -22.54 18.66
N VAL A 32 -1.05 -22.12 17.85
CA VAL A 32 -0.77 -20.70 17.59
C VAL A 32 -1.08 -20.35 16.14
N ILE A 33 -1.92 -19.33 15.94
CA ILE A 33 -2.20 -18.74 14.62
C ILE A 33 -1.64 -17.32 14.60
N VAL A 34 -0.73 -17.04 13.67
CA VAL A 34 -0.11 -15.71 13.50
C VAL A 34 -0.74 -15.00 12.30
N LEU A 35 -1.31 -13.82 12.54
CA LEU A 35 -1.82 -12.94 11.49
C LEU A 35 -0.94 -11.70 11.41
N VAL A 36 -0.28 -11.50 10.27
CA VAL A 36 0.56 -10.33 10.01
C VAL A 36 -0.27 -9.31 9.23
N GLU A 37 -0.43 -8.10 9.76
CA GLU A 37 -0.95 -6.98 8.98
C GLU A 37 0.07 -6.68 7.87
N ALA A 38 -0.32 -6.85 6.61
CA ALA A 38 0.51 -6.40 5.50
C ALA A 38 0.75 -4.90 5.69
N SER A 39 2.01 -4.50 5.85
CA SER A 39 2.35 -3.10 5.67
C SER A 39 1.88 -2.76 4.27
N SER A 40 0.99 -1.77 4.16
CA SER A 40 0.65 -1.25 2.85
C SER A 40 2.00 -0.83 2.24
N THR A 41 2.46 -1.57 1.23
CA THR A 41 3.61 -1.19 0.42
C THR A 41 3.36 0.26 0.10
N ALA A 42 4.22 1.19 0.55
CA ALA A 42 3.94 2.62 0.53
C ALA A 42 3.36 2.98 -0.85
N GLN A 43 2.03 3.07 -0.93
CA GLN A 43 1.36 3.22 -2.20
C GLN A 43 1.65 4.65 -2.57
N ARG A 44 2.55 4.82 -3.53
CA ARG A 44 2.91 6.15 -4.01
C ARG A 44 1.61 6.82 -4.44
N SER A 45 1.27 7.95 -3.81
CA SER A 45 0.02 8.65 -4.12
C SER A 45 -0.09 8.88 -5.63
N LEU A 46 -1.27 8.65 -6.22
CA LEU A 46 -1.49 8.92 -7.64
C LEU A 46 -1.16 10.37 -8.02
N THR A 47 -1.36 11.31 -7.07
CA THR A 47 -0.99 12.72 -7.26
C THR A 47 0.52 12.94 -7.48
N SER A 48 1.36 12.02 -7.01
CA SER A 48 2.81 12.11 -7.20
C SER A 48 3.28 11.82 -8.63
N PHE A 49 2.38 11.38 -9.51
CA PHE A 49 2.65 11.19 -10.94
C PHE A 49 2.37 12.44 -11.78
N ILE A 50 1.67 13.45 -11.23
CA ILE A 50 1.37 14.70 -11.96
C ILE A 50 2.70 15.40 -12.30
N GLY A 51 2.97 15.59 -13.59
CA GLY A 51 4.20 16.21 -14.09
C GLY A 51 5.45 15.33 -14.10
N ALA A 52 5.37 14.08 -13.63
CA ALA A 52 6.51 13.16 -13.57
C ALA A 52 6.74 12.37 -14.88
N ALA A 53 5.73 12.32 -15.75
CA ALA A 53 5.81 11.58 -17.01
C ALA A 53 6.43 12.42 -18.13
N LYS A 54 7.12 11.74 -19.06
CA LYS A 54 7.55 12.34 -20.33
C LYS A 54 6.28 12.67 -21.13
N GLY A 55 5.99 13.96 -21.31
CA GLY A 55 4.84 14.41 -22.09
C GLY A 55 4.87 13.89 -23.53
N ASN A 56 3.71 13.87 -24.20
CA ASN A 56 3.58 13.42 -25.58
C ASN A 56 4.23 14.37 -26.60
N PHE A 57 4.49 15.61 -26.21
CA PHE A 57 5.06 16.66 -27.05
C PHE A 57 6.45 17.00 -26.56
N ALA A 58 7.35 17.27 -27.51
CA ALA A 58 8.74 17.59 -27.20
C ALA A 58 8.89 19.04 -26.72
N THR A 59 8.04 19.95 -27.21
CA THR A 59 8.07 21.38 -26.87
C THR A 59 6.66 21.93 -26.61
N PRO A 60 6.53 23.02 -25.81
CA PRO A 60 5.26 23.72 -25.65
C PRO A 60 4.65 24.21 -26.96
N GLU A 61 5.48 24.63 -27.91
CA GLU A 61 5.06 25.12 -29.22
C GLU A 61 4.36 24.02 -30.03
N ASP A 62 4.83 22.78 -29.95
CA ASP A 62 4.19 21.61 -30.60
C ASP A 62 2.77 21.37 -30.03
N VAL A 63 2.61 21.54 -28.71
CA VAL A 63 1.29 21.40 -28.03
C VAL A 63 0.34 22.49 -28.53
N ASP A 64 0.82 23.74 -28.57
CA ASP A 64 0.02 24.88 -28.99
C ASP A 64 -0.42 24.77 -30.45
N GLN A 65 0.46 24.28 -31.32
CA GLN A 65 0.14 24.04 -32.72
C GLN A 65 -0.94 22.95 -32.86
N PHE A 66 -0.79 21.83 -32.15
CA PHE A 66 -1.76 20.74 -32.15
C PHE A 66 -3.15 21.20 -31.69
N ILE A 67 -3.23 21.92 -30.56
CA ILE A 67 -4.51 22.43 -30.04
C ILE A 67 -5.21 23.37 -31.04
N ARG A 68 -4.44 24.22 -31.73
CA ARG A 68 -5.00 25.13 -32.73
C ARG A 68 -5.56 24.36 -33.94
N GLN A 69 -4.84 23.35 -34.44
CA GLN A 69 -5.30 22.51 -35.54
C GLN A 69 -6.63 21.82 -35.20
N GLU A 70 -6.71 21.13 -34.06
CA GLU A 70 -7.94 20.46 -33.61
C GLU A 70 -9.11 21.45 -33.48
N ARG A 71 -8.85 22.65 -32.94
CA ARG A 71 -9.87 23.68 -32.79
C ARG A 71 -10.37 24.21 -34.14
N ASP A 72 -9.46 24.43 -35.07
CA ASP A 72 -9.82 24.94 -36.39
C ASP A 72 -10.61 23.89 -37.18
N GLU A 73 -10.29 22.60 -37.04
CA GLU A 73 -11.08 21.48 -37.58
C GLU A 73 -12.49 21.39 -37.00
N TRP A 74 -12.68 21.68 -35.71
CA TRP A 74 -14.01 21.71 -35.11
C TRP A 74 -14.88 22.89 -35.57
N HIS A 75 -14.26 23.92 -36.14
CA HIS A 75 -14.93 25.11 -36.66
C HIS A 75 -15.12 25.10 -38.19
N SER A 76 -14.74 24.01 -38.87
CA SER A 76 -14.99 23.77 -40.32
C SER A 76 -16.21 22.89 -40.56
#